data_AF-A0A936LAB0-F1
#
_entry.id   AF-A0A936LAB0-F1
#
_cell.length_a   1.000
_cell.length_b   1.000
_cell.length_c   1.000
_cell.angle_alpha   90.00
_cell.angle_beta   90.00
_cell.angle_gamma   90.00
#
_symmetry.space_group_name_H-M   'P 1'
#
loop_
_entity.id
_entity.type
_entity.pdbx_description
1 polymer ?
#
loop_
_entity_poly.entity_id
_entity_poly.type
_entity_poly.pdbx_seq_one_letter_code
_entity_poly.pdbx_strand_id
1 'polypeptide(L)'
;MVTCDDRPTVLAYVYAWDANGNAGYCETLVLLQDPSQELCAEIGKGSVSGTVRTVRGRPIEGAELILDGNRIEQRLTGTEGTYVFEFLKPGDYQIRPRLDSNYKEGVTTFDIVKILRHILGDEKFESPYQYLAADVDLSGSVTTLDIIQIRRLVLSVEIDFRQTPSWRFIPAGYQFANPDDPLKESFPEVRSFYGLSGNILAADFVGIKMGDVTGDALRGDSGPTVLIQSPQRVRRNPKEKEEPTARKKRSRGPDR
;
A
#
# COMPACT_ATOMS: atom_id res chain seq x y z
N MET A 1 -1.39 -38.42 9.91
CA MET A 1 -1.03 -37.76 11.18
C MET A 1 -1.82 -36.48 11.20
N VAL A 2 -2.65 -36.27 12.22
CA VAL A 2 -3.49 -35.07 12.33
C VAL A 2 -2.75 -34.04 13.18
N THR A 3 -2.73 -32.78 12.76
CA THR A 3 -2.14 -31.65 13.49
C THR A 3 -3.22 -30.64 13.92
N CYS A 4 -2.84 -29.68 14.76
CA CYS A 4 -3.74 -28.59 15.17
C CYS A 4 -4.11 -27.61 14.02
N ASP A 5 -3.48 -27.72 12.84
CA ASP A 5 -3.80 -26.91 11.65
C ASP A 5 -4.87 -27.57 10.75
N ASP A 6 -5.24 -28.81 11.04
CA ASP A 6 -6.24 -29.54 10.26
C ASP A 6 -7.67 -29.09 10.60
N ARG A 7 -8.56 -29.13 9.59
CA ARG A 7 -9.99 -28.89 9.78
C ARG A 7 -10.55 -29.88 10.82
N PRO A 8 -11.62 -29.52 11.57
CA PRO A 8 -12.16 -30.35 12.65
C PRO A 8 -12.67 -31.74 12.24
N THR A 9 -12.73 -32.03 10.93
CA THR A 9 -13.20 -33.30 10.37
C THR A 9 -12.20 -33.90 9.40
N VAL A 10 -11.86 -35.18 9.59
CA VAL A 10 -10.96 -35.95 8.73
C VAL A 10 -11.74 -37.08 8.04
N LEU A 11 -11.48 -37.28 6.75
CA LEU A 11 -12.05 -38.39 5.96
C LEU A 11 -11.34 -39.70 6.34
N ALA A 12 -12.12 -40.70 6.76
CA ALA A 12 -11.64 -42.02 7.12
C ALA A 12 -12.31 -43.11 6.28
N TYR A 13 -11.53 -44.13 5.92
CA TYR A 13 -12.01 -45.32 5.22
C TYR A 13 -12.15 -46.46 6.22
N VAL A 14 -13.35 -47.04 6.31
CA VAL A 14 -13.63 -48.22 7.13
C VAL A 14 -13.67 -49.42 6.20
N TYR A 15 -12.77 -50.37 6.41
CA TYR A 15 -12.70 -51.61 5.64
C TYR A 15 -13.31 -52.76 6.44
N ALA A 16 -14.06 -53.63 5.75
CA ALA A 16 -14.61 -54.85 6.32
C ALA A 16 -14.28 -56.05 5.42
N TRP A 17 -13.93 -57.17 6.03
CA TRP A 17 -13.66 -58.43 5.34
C TRP A 17 -14.61 -59.51 5.85
N ASP A 18 -15.07 -60.38 4.94
CA ASP A 18 -15.85 -61.56 5.30
C ASP A 18 -14.97 -62.80 5.48
N ALA A 19 -15.56 -63.89 5.99
CA ALA A 19 -14.87 -65.15 6.24
C ALA A 19 -14.36 -65.85 4.96
N ASN A 20 -14.79 -65.41 3.79
CA ASN A 20 -14.37 -65.93 2.49
C ASN A 20 -13.25 -65.07 1.87
N GLY A 21 -12.78 -64.03 2.56
CA GLY A 21 -11.73 -63.13 2.10
C GLY A 21 -12.21 -62.00 1.19
N ASN A 22 -13.52 -61.81 1.00
CA ASN A 22 -14.04 -60.66 0.29
C ASN A 22 -13.89 -59.40 1.16
N ALA A 23 -13.58 -58.27 0.54
CA ALA A 23 -13.39 -56.98 1.22
C ALA A 23 -14.33 -55.92 0.65
N GLY A 24 -14.86 -55.06 1.51
CA GLY A 24 -15.55 -53.82 1.14
C GLY A 24 -15.03 -52.65 1.96
N TYR A 25 -15.37 -51.43 1.54
CA TYR A 25 -15.09 -50.23 2.32
C TYR A 25 -16.25 -49.23 2.27
N CYS A 26 -16.34 -48.37 3.28
CA CYS A 26 -17.14 -47.16 3.25
C CYS A 26 -16.32 -45.98 3.75
N GLU A 27 -16.74 -44.77 3.40
CA GLU A 27 -16.14 -43.52 3.87
C GLU A 27 -16.96 -42.93 5.01
N THR A 28 -16.28 -42.29 5.95
CA THR A 28 -16.91 -41.57 7.06
C THR A 28 -16.09 -40.33 7.42
N LEU A 29 -16.71 -39.40 8.12
CA LEU A 29 -16.05 -38.22 8.66
C LEU A 29 -15.86 -38.40 10.16
N VAL A 30 -14.61 -38.33 10.61
CA VAL A 30 -14.28 -38.36 12.04
C VAL A 30 -14.16 -36.92 12.53
N LEU A 31 -14.98 -36.57 13.53
CA LEU A 31 -14.81 -35.32 14.28
C LEU A 31 -13.67 -35.49 15.27
N LEU A 32 -12.67 -34.63 15.17
CA LEU A 32 -11.58 -34.59 16.13
C LEU A 32 -11.93 -33.66 17.27
N GLN A 33 -11.70 -34.14 18.50
CA GLN A 33 -11.96 -33.39 19.72
C GLN A 33 -10.67 -33.34 20.55
N ASP A 34 -10.37 -32.17 21.11
CA ASP A 34 -9.37 -31.98 22.15
C ASP A 34 -10.09 -31.77 23.50
N PRO A 35 -10.49 -32.85 24.19
CA PRO A 35 -11.29 -32.76 25.41
C PRO A 35 -10.51 -32.19 26.61
N SER A 36 -9.18 -32.21 26.59
CA SER A 36 -8.36 -31.59 27.65
C SER A 36 -8.11 -30.10 27.41
N GLN A 37 -8.36 -29.59 26.20
CA GLN A 37 -8.00 -28.23 25.75
C GLN A 37 -6.50 -27.87 25.93
N GLU A 38 -5.66 -28.87 26.20
CA GLU A 38 -4.23 -28.72 26.45
C GLU A 38 -3.40 -29.10 25.23
N LEU A 39 -3.90 -29.98 24.36
CA LEU A 39 -3.17 -30.45 23.18
C LEU A 39 -2.95 -29.32 22.17
N CYS A 40 -3.97 -28.49 21.98
CA CYS A 40 -3.89 -27.27 21.18
C CYS A 40 -3.81 -25.99 22.04
N ALA A 41 -3.47 -26.08 23.34
CA ALA A 41 -3.12 -24.89 24.15
C ALA A 41 -1.78 -24.24 23.74
N GLU A 42 -0.96 -24.99 23.00
CA GLU A 42 0.22 -24.50 22.28
C GLU A 42 -0.14 -23.65 21.06
N ILE A 43 -1.40 -23.64 20.60
CA ILE A 43 -1.85 -22.61 19.68
C ILE A 43 -1.87 -21.31 20.49
N GLY A 44 -1.08 -20.33 20.07
CA GLY A 44 -1.08 -19.04 20.75
C GLY A 44 -2.49 -18.53 20.96
N LYS A 45 -2.83 -18.06 22.16
CA LYS A 45 -4.16 -17.49 22.42
C LYS A 45 -4.20 -15.98 22.18
N GLY A 46 -3.05 -15.38 21.87
CA GLY A 46 -2.94 -13.97 21.59
C GLY A 46 -3.31 -13.64 20.14
N SER A 47 -3.79 -12.42 19.95
CA SER A 47 -3.96 -11.83 18.64
C SER A 47 -3.54 -10.37 18.67
N VAL A 48 -3.09 -9.86 17.53
CA VAL A 48 -2.87 -8.43 17.33
C VAL A 48 -3.62 -8.00 16.09
N SER A 49 -4.53 -7.06 16.25
CA SER A 49 -5.33 -6.49 15.18
C SER A 49 -5.39 -4.97 15.28
N GLY A 50 -5.67 -4.34 14.15
CA GLY A 50 -5.83 -2.91 14.06
C GLY A 50 -6.19 -2.48 12.64
N THR A 51 -6.11 -1.18 12.42
CA THR A 51 -6.39 -0.52 11.16
C THR A 51 -5.20 0.32 10.69
N VAL A 52 -5.04 0.44 9.38
CA VAL A 52 -4.11 1.34 8.72
C VAL A 52 -4.93 2.36 7.96
N ARG A 53 -4.81 3.64 8.35
CA ARG A 53 -5.63 4.73 7.79
C ARG A 53 -4.76 5.93 7.42
N THR A 54 -5.18 6.71 6.43
CA THR A 54 -4.53 7.99 6.10
C THR A 54 -4.69 9.00 7.24
N VAL A 55 -3.96 10.11 7.16
CA VAL A 55 -4.12 11.26 8.07
C VAL A 55 -5.54 11.84 8.11
N ARG A 56 -6.34 11.62 7.05
CA ARG A 56 -7.76 12.00 6.98
C ARG A 56 -8.72 10.86 7.36
N GLY A 57 -8.20 9.76 7.91
CA GLY A 57 -8.99 8.63 8.41
C GLY A 57 -9.48 7.64 7.34
N ARG A 58 -9.03 7.77 6.08
CA ARG A 58 -9.43 6.83 5.01
C ARG A 58 -8.69 5.50 5.15
N PRO A 59 -9.35 4.35 4.92
CA PRO A 59 -8.66 3.07 4.96
C PRO A 59 -7.59 2.97 3.87
N ILE A 60 -6.45 2.38 4.21
CA ILE A 60 -5.39 2.03 3.24
C ILE A 60 -5.48 0.52 3.01
N GLU A 61 -5.95 0.13 1.84
CA GLU A 61 -5.99 -1.28 1.40
C GLU A 61 -4.63 -1.69 0.82
N GLY A 62 -4.26 -2.96 1.00
CA GLY A 62 -3.08 -3.53 0.37
C GLY A 62 -1.73 -3.08 0.96
N ALA A 63 -1.72 -2.31 2.05
CA ALA A 63 -0.52 -2.11 2.85
C ALA A 63 -0.06 -3.46 3.43
N GLU A 64 1.23 -3.76 3.29
CA GLU A 64 1.88 -4.95 3.82
C GLU A 64 2.24 -4.73 5.29
N LEU A 65 1.76 -5.61 6.17
CA LEU A 65 2.04 -5.62 7.59
C LEU A 65 3.00 -6.78 7.84
N ILE A 66 4.19 -6.46 8.32
CA ILE A 66 5.23 -7.42 8.66
C ILE A 66 5.24 -7.56 10.18
N LEU A 67 4.84 -8.73 10.67
CA LEU A 67 5.03 -9.16 12.05
C LEU A 67 6.40 -9.84 12.17
N ASP A 68 7.18 -9.45 13.17
CA ASP A 68 8.48 -10.03 13.52
C ASP A 68 8.55 -10.26 15.04
N GLY A 69 9.60 -10.97 15.51
CA GLY A 69 9.81 -11.36 16.90
C GLY A 69 9.72 -12.88 17.08
N ASN A 70 8.85 -13.33 17.98
CA ASN A 70 8.65 -14.77 18.25
C ASN A 70 8.00 -15.55 17.08
N ARG A 71 7.41 -14.84 16.10
CA ARG A 71 6.90 -15.38 14.84
C ARG A 71 7.09 -14.33 13.75
N ILE A 72 7.54 -14.76 12.57
CA ILE A 72 7.60 -13.91 11.40
C ILE A 72 6.41 -14.24 10.50
N GLU A 73 5.63 -13.23 10.16
CA GLU A 73 4.45 -13.39 9.32
C GLU A 73 4.15 -12.09 8.57
N GLN A 74 3.55 -12.21 7.39
CA GLN A 74 3.10 -11.05 6.62
C GLN A 74 1.60 -11.15 6.34
N ARG A 75 0.94 -10.00 6.31
CA ARG A 75 -0.46 -9.84 5.94
C ARG A 75 -0.63 -8.57 5.11
N LEU A 76 -1.63 -8.56 4.24
CA LEU A 76 -2.10 -7.34 3.60
C LEU A 76 -3.33 -6.83 4.34
N THR A 77 -3.49 -5.51 4.38
CA THR A 77 -4.72 -4.87 4.84
C THR A 77 -5.86 -5.09 3.86
N GLY A 78 -7.06 -5.31 4.39
CA GLY A 78 -8.29 -5.39 3.59
C GLY A 78 -8.83 -4.02 3.18
N THR A 79 -10.00 -4.02 2.53
CA THR A 79 -10.68 -2.80 2.02
C THR A 79 -10.99 -1.75 3.09
N GLU A 80 -11.23 -2.18 4.32
CA GLU A 80 -11.44 -1.30 5.48
C GLU A 80 -10.15 -0.90 6.20
N GLY A 81 -8.99 -1.20 5.60
CA GLY A 81 -7.67 -0.97 6.18
C GLY A 81 -7.36 -1.87 7.38
N THR A 82 -8.19 -2.89 7.62
CA THR A 82 -8.06 -3.80 8.77
C THR A 82 -7.02 -4.89 8.53
N TYR A 83 -6.34 -5.31 9.58
CA TYR A 83 -5.49 -6.50 9.59
C TYR A 83 -5.59 -7.25 10.93
N VAL A 84 -5.24 -8.54 10.93
CA VAL A 84 -5.17 -9.36 12.13
C VAL A 84 -4.07 -10.42 12.01
N PHE A 85 -3.30 -10.57 13.08
CA PHE A 85 -2.42 -11.70 13.34
C PHE A 85 -3.03 -12.50 14.48
N GLU A 86 -3.42 -13.74 14.20
CA GLU A 86 -4.06 -14.64 15.16
C GLU A 86 -3.09 -15.71 15.63
N PHE A 87 -3.44 -16.37 16.72
CA PHE A 87 -2.73 -17.54 17.21
C PHE A 87 -1.29 -17.26 17.67
N LEU A 88 -1.05 -16.07 18.24
CA LEU A 88 0.26 -15.63 18.73
C LEU A 88 0.55 -16.22 20.10
N LYS A 89 1.68 -16.96 20.20
CA LYS A 89 2.17 -17.49 21.47
C LYS A 89 2.62 -16.34 22.36
N PRO A 90 2.71 -16.52 23.68
CA PRO A 90 3.25 -15.48 24.51
C PRO A 90 4.68 -15.11 24.12
N GLY A 91 4.99 -13.82 24.00
CA GLY A 91 6.30 -13.41 23.50
C GLY A 91 6.39 -11.95 23.04
N ASP A 92 7.55 -11.62 22.50
CA ASP A 92 7.83 -10.29 21.97
C ASP A 92 7.52 -10.25 20.49
N TYR A 93 6.84 -9.19 20.08
CA TYR A 93 6.43 -8.99 18.69
C TYR A 93 6.63 -7.54 18.28
N GLN A 94 6.84 -7.34 16.99
CA GLN A 94 6.88 -6.02 16.39
C GLN A 94 6.12 -6.04 15.06
N ILE A 95 5.32 -5.01 14.81
CA ILE A 95 4.59 -4.83 13.55
C ILE A 95 5.16 -3.63 12.81
N ARG A 96 5.48 -3.82 11.53
CA ARG A 96 5.94 -2.78 10.59
C ARG A 96 5.05 -2.76 9.35
N PRO A 97 4.31 -1.68 9.11
CA PRO A 97 3.60 -1.49 7.84
C PRO A 97 4.56 -1.04 6.73
N ARG A 98 4.26 -1.41 5.49
CA ARG A 98 4.95 -1.02 4.28
C ARG A 98 3.97 -0.85 3.13
N LEU A 99 4.12 0.23 2.37
CA LEU A 99 3.43 0.43 1.10
C LEU A 99 4.28 1.37 0.25
N ASP A 100 4.68 0.89 -0.92
CA ASP A 100 5.58 1.65 -1.79
C ASP A 100 5.13 1.63 -3.25
N SER A 101 4.07 2.40 -3.53
CA SER A 101 3.44 2.45 -4.84
C SER A 101 2.70 3.77 -5.06
N ASN A 102 2.38 4.07 -6.32
CA ASN A 102 1.54 5.19 -6.72
C ASN A 102 1.99 6.53 -6.14
N TYR A 103 3.28 6.89 -6.25
CA TYR A 103 3.83 8.13 -5.68
C TYR A 103 3.02 9.39 -6.01
N LYS A 104 2.45 9.49 -7.22
CA LYS A 104 1.66 10.64 -7.67
C LYS A 104 0.24 10.73 -7.09
N GLU A 105 -0.28 9.67 -6.46
CA GLU A 105 -1.65 9.66 -5.95
C GLU A 105 -1.83 10.70 -4.83
N GLY A 106 -2.74 11.65 -5.03
CA GLY A 106 -2.95 12.78 -4.10
C GLY A 106 -1.91 13.88 -4.16
N VAL A 107 -0.80 13.70 -4.90
CA VAL A 107 0.28 14.69 -4.98
C VAL A 107 0.04 15.64 -6.15
N THR A 108 -0.26 16.90 -5.85
CA THR A 108 -0.67 17.90 -6.83
C THR A 108 0.15 19.20 -6.73
N THR A 109 -0.10 20.13 -7.66
CA THR A 109 0.46 21.48 -7.56
C THR A 109 -0.12 22.27 -6.38
N PHE A 110 -1.26 21.85 -5.82
CA PHE A 110 -1.83 22.51 -4.65
C PHE A 110 -1.02 22.21 -3.38
N ASP A 111 -0.49 20.99 -3.24
CA ASP A 111 0.45 20.63 -2.17
C ASP A 111 1.72 21.49 -2.23
N ILE A 112 2.26 21.70 -3.44
CA ILE A 112 3.41 22.59 -3.66
C ILE A 112 3.11 24.01 -3.19
N VAL A 113 1.93 24.55 -3.48
CA VAL A 113 1.54 25.89 -3.04
C VAL A 113 1.42 25.96 -1.52
N LYS A 114 0.88 24.92 -0.87
CA LYS A 114 0.81 24.82 0.59
C LYS A 114 2.20 24.81 1.23
N ILE A 115 3.13 24.02 0.71
CA ILE A 115 4.53 23.99 1.18
C ILE A 115 5.19 25.36 0.98
N LEU A 116 4.99 26.00 -0.18
CA LEU A 116 5.58 27.31 -0.46
C LEU A 116 5.10 28.37 0.53
N ARG A 117 3.80 28.44 0.82
CA ARG A 117 3.25 29.40 1.80
C ARG A 117 3.77 29.14 3.22
N HIS A 118 3.99 27.87 3.57
CA HIS A 118 4.64 27.50 4.82
C HIS A 118 6.06 28.04 4.91
N ILE A 119 6.87 27.82 3.88
CA ILE A 119 8.25 28.32 3.81
C ILE A 119 8.31 29.85 3.90
N LEU A 120 7.35 30.55 3.28
CA LEU A 120 7.26 32.01 3.32
C LEU A 120 6.72 32.56 4.66
N GLY A 121 6.16 31.71 5.51
CA GLY A 121 5.52 32.11 6.77
C GLY A 121 4.10 32.69 6.61
N ASP A 122 3.54 32.62 5.40
CA ASP A 122 2.17 33.10 5.11
C ASP A 122 1.09 32.16 5.68
N GLU A 123 1.37 30.85 5.72
CA GLU A 123 0.43 29.83 6.17
C GLU A 123 1.18 28.70 6.87
N LYS A 124 0.99 28.53 8.18
CA LYS A 124 1.60 27.43 8.94
C LYS A 124 0.93 26.10 8.61
N PHE A 125 1.67 25.02 8.79
CA PHE A 125 1.06 23.70 8.83
C PHE A 125 0.26 23.54 10.12
N GLU A 126 -0.85 22.82 10.02
CA GLU A 126 -1.84 22.62 11.09
C GLU A 126 -1.65 21.27 11.80
N SER A 127 -0.80 20.40 11.26
CA SER A 127 -0.58 19.05 11.78
C SER A 127 0.86 18.58 11.57
N PRO A 128 1.44 17.80 12.52
CA PRO A 128 2.78 17.26 12.38
C PRO A 128 2.95 16.38 11.13
N TYR A 129 1.87 15.72 10.68
CA TYR A 129 1.90 14.89 9.48
C TYR A 129 2.15 15.69 8.20
N GLN A 130 1.83 16.98 8.17
CA GLN A 130 2.09 17.85 7.02
C GLN A 130 3.57 18.16 6.86
N TYR A 131 4.28 18.38 7.97
CA TYR A 131 5.73 18.53 7.97
C TYR A 131 6.39 17.26 7.43
N LEU A 132 5.92 16.09 7.89
CA LEU A 132 6.42 14.78 7.48
C LEU A 132 6.14 14.50 6.00
N ALA A 133 4.95 14.82 5.50
CA ALA A 133 4.62 14.67 4.09
C ALA A 133 5.43 15.62 3.19
N ALA A 134 5.78 16.81 3.69
CA ALA A 134 6.51 17.83 2.94
C ALA A 134 8.01 17.53 2.80
N ASP A 135 8.65 16.93 3.81
CA ASP A 135 10.07 16.54 3.82
C ASP A 135 10.30 15.24 3.05
N VAL A 136 10.27 15.33 1.71
CA VAL A 136 10.38 14.16 0.81
C VAL A 136 11.83 13.69 0.63
N ASP A 137 12.80 14.52 1.01
CA ASP A 137 14.22 14.21 0.94
C ASP A 137 14.81 13.74 2.28
N LEU A 138 13.98 13.71 3.34
CA LEU A 138 14.32 13.27 4.68
C LEU A 138 15.49 14.07 5.28
N SER A 139 15.60 15.35 4.93
CA SER A 139 16.63 16.24 5.46
C SER A 139 16.32 16.73 6.88
N GLY A 140 15.09 16.53 7.38
CA GLY A 140 14.63 17.03 8.67
C GLY A 140 14.31 18.52 8.65
N SER A 141 14.04 19.09 7.47
CA SER A 141 13.63 20.48 7.25
C SER A 141 12.83 20.62 5.96
N VAL A 142 11.74 21.40 5.99
CA VAL A 142 10.92 21.66 4.79
C VAL A 142 11.51 22.83 4.02
N THR A 143 11.97 22.58 2.79
CA THR A 143 12.67 23.59 1.97
C THR A 143 12.18 23.61 0.53
N THR A 144 12.72 24.55 -0.27
CA THR A 144 12.47 24.59 -1.71
C THR A 144 12.99 23.35 -2.45
N LEU A 145 13.93 22.59 -1.86
CA LEU A 145 14.42 21.35 -2.46
C LEU A 145 13.33 20.27 -2.52
N ASP A 146 12.51 20.18 -1.48
CA ASP A 146 11.33 19.31 -1.44
C ASP A 146 10.34 19.66 -2.55
N ILE A 147 10.05 20.96 -2.71
CA ILE A 147 9.19 21.47 -3.78
C ILE A 147 9.71 21.04 -5.16
N ILE A 148 11.03 21.11 -5.39
CA ILE A 148 11.63 20.71 -6.67
C ILE A 148 11.40 19.21 -6.93
N GLN A 149 11.57 18.36 -5.91
CA GLN A 149 11.35 16.91 -6.04
C GLN A 149 9.88 16.58 -6.28
N ILE A 150 8.97 17.15 -5.48
CA ILE A 150 7.52 16.99 -5.67
C ILE A 150 7.10 17.48 -7.06
N ARG A 151 7.63 18.62 -7.53
CA ARG A 151 7.34 19.13 -8.89
C ARG A 151 7.80 18.17 -9.98
N ARG A 152 8.97 17.56 -9.85
CA ARG A 152 9.46 16.55 -10.81
C ARG A 152 8.55 15.33 -10.84
N LEU A 153 8.07 14.89 -9.68
CA LEU A 153 7.09 13.81 -9.56
C LEU A 153 5.75 14.17 -10.23
N VAL A 154 5.19 15.35 -9.93
CA VAL A 154 3.93 15.84 -10.54
C VAL A 154 4.04 15.90 -12.06
N LEU A 155 5.18 16.37 -12.58
CA LEU A 155 5.47 16.46 -14.02
C LEU A 155 5.89 15.13 -14.66
N SER A 156 5.96 14.03 -13.89
CA SER A 156 6.44 12.72 -14.35
C SER A 156 7.86 12.75 -14.95
N VAL A 157 8.69 13.70 -14.50
CA VAL A 157 10.13 13.72 -14.78
C VAL A 157 10.83 12.64 -13.93
N GLU A 158 10.34 12.46 -12.70
CA GLU A 158 10.69 11.37 -11.79
C GLU A 158 9.38 10.63 -11.45
N ILE A 159 9.46 9.33 -11.14
CA ILE A 159 8.30 8.47 -10.82
C ILE A 159 8.26 8.05 -9.35
N ASP A 160 9.34 8.30 -8.61
CA ASP A 160 9.56 7.96 -7.22
C ASP A 160 10.37 9.07 -6.52
N PHE A 161 10.51 8.95 -5.19
CA PHE A 161 11.47 9.72 -4.41
C PHE A 161 12.68 8.84 -4.08
N ARG A 162 13.88 9.42 -4.08
CA ARG A 162 15.11 8.63 -3.90
C ARG A 162 15.36 8.17 -2.46
N GLN A 163 14.84 8.92 -1.47
CA GLN A 163 15.21 8.74 -0.07
C GLN A 163 14.06 8.21 0.80
N THR A 164 12.81 8.31 0.33
CA THR A 164 11.64 7.89 1.09
C THR A 164 10.74 6.98 0.24
N PRO A 165 10.12 5.95 0.83
CA PRO A 165 9.00 5.26 0.20
C PRO A 165 7.83 6.23 -0.02
N SER A 166 6.89 5.83 -0.88
CA SER A 166 5.71 6.64 -1.17
C SER A 166 4.77 6.86 0.04
N TRP A 167 4.80 5.94 1.01
CA TRP A 167 4.06 6.04 2.26
C TRP A 167 4.98 5.74 3.45
N ARG A 168 4.86 6.55 4.49
CA ARG A 168 5.43 6.28 5.82
C ARG A 168 4.31 6.05 6.82
N PHE A 169 4.57 5.26 7.85
CA PHE A 169 3.56 4.85 8.82
C PHE A 169 4.01 5.14 10.24
N ILE A 170 3.08 5.62 11.06
CA ILE A 170 3.32 5.92 12.48
C ILE A 170 2.21 5.25 13.30
N PRO A 171 2.50 4.62 14.45
CA PRO A 171 1.47 4.14 15.35
C PRO A 171 0.46 5.24 15.69
N ALA A 172 -0.84 4.97 15.57
CA ALA A 172 -1.88 5.99 15.72
C ALA A 172 -1.94 6.62 17.13
N GLY A 173 -1.44 5.91 18.15
CA GLY A 173 -1.33 6.41 19.51
C GLY A 173 -0.06 7.23 19.79
N TYR A 174 0.82 7.43 18.82
CA TYR A 174 2.03 8.23 19.00
C TYR A 174 1.69 9.71 19.21
N GLN A 175 2.32 10.32 20.22
CA GLN A 175 2.19 11.74 20.52
C GLN A 175 3.52 12.42 20.23
N PHE A 176 3.51 13.38 19.29
CA PHE A 176 4.68 14.20 18.99
C PHE A 176 5.04 15.08 20.18
N ALA A 177 6.33 15.12 20.52
CA ALA A 177 6.83 15.96 21.61
C ALA A 177 6.65 17.44 21.29
N ASN A 178 6.87 17.82 20.03
CA ASN A 178 6.58 19.14 19.51
C ASN A 178 5.83 19.05 18.16
N PRO A 179 4.49 19.17 18.17
CA PRO A 179 3.69 19.10 16.94
C PRO A 179 4.02 20.18 15.90
N ASP A 180 4.60 21.32 16.31
CA ASP A 180 4.99 22.42 15.42
C ASP A 180 6.40 22.24 14.81
N ASP A 181 7.18 21.27 15.31
CA ASP A 181 8.52 20.93 14.80
C ASP A 181 8.80 19.41 14.93
N PRO A 182 7.98 18.54 14.30
CA PRO A 182 8.06 17.09 14.45
C PRO A 182 9.27 16.47 13.74
N LEU A 183 9.96 17.24 12.88
CA LEU A 183 11.12 16.76 12.11
C LEU A 183 12.41 16.70 12.95
N LYS A 184 12.42 17.26 14.17
CA LYS A 184 13.58 17.21 15.08
C LYS A 184 13.58 16.00 16.00
N GLU A 185 12.49 15.26 16.07
CA GLU A 185 12.39 14.04 16.86
C GLU A 185 12.40 12.79 15.97
N SER A 186 12.84 11.67 16.54
CA SER A 186 12.68 10.36 15.91
C SER A 186 11.38 9.75 16.38
N PHE A 187 10.48 9.46 15.44
CA PHE A 187 9.23 8.77 15.71
C PHE A 187 9.32 7.29 15.34
N PRO A 188 8.53 6.42 16.00
CA PRO A 188 8.50 5.01 15.67
C PRO A 188 7.74 4.77 14.37
N GLU A 189 8.32 3.99 13.46
CA GLU A 189 7.62 3.47 12.26
C GLU A 189 7.11 2.04 12.45
N VAL A 190 7.09 1.61 13.72
CA VAL A 190 6.86 0.24 14.14
C VAL A 190 6.12 0.26 15.46
N ARG A 191 5.36 -0.80 15.72
CA ARG A 191 4.70 -1.00 17.00
C ARG A 191 5.20 -2.26 17.66
N SER A 192 5.86 -2.12 18.81
CA SER A 192 6.42 -3.22 19.57
C SER A 192 5.50 -3.63 20.72
N PHE A 193 5.41 -4.92 20.97
CA PHE A 193 4.65 -5.55 22.05
C PHE A 193 5.63 -6.45 22.82
N TYR A 194 5.81 -6.18 24.11
CA TYR A 194 6.70 -6.95 24.97
C TYR A 194 5.89 -7.87 25.86
N GLY A 195 6.20 -9.17 25.85
CA GLY A 195 5.48 -10.18 26.63
C GLY A 195 3.98 -10.24 26.32
N LEU A 196 3.61 -10.12 25.04
CA LEU A 196 2.23 -10.31 24.59
C LEU A 196 1.72 -11.64 25.15
N SER A 197 0.56 -11.67 25.79
CA SER A 197 -0.02 -12.90 26.37
C SER A 197 -1.54 -12.99 26.17
N GLY A 198 -2.10 -12.09 25.37
CA GLY A 198 -3.53 -11.98 25.09
C GLY A 198 -3.79 -11.17 23.83
N ASN A 199 -4.98 -10.56 23.74
CA ASN A 199 -5.45 -9.91 22.52
C ASN A 199 -5.23 -8.39 22.57
N ILE A 200 -4.64 -7.85 21.51
CA ILE A 200 -4.55 -6.42 21.24
C ILE A 200 -5.45 -6.11 20.05
N LEU A 201 -6.45 -5.25 20.27
CA LEU A 201 -7.45 -4.91 19.25
C LEU A 201 -7.26 -3.53 18.60
N ALA A 202 -6.34 -2.72 19.14
CA ALA A 202 -6.13 -1.33 18.73
C ALA A 202 -4.67 -1.09 18.35
N ALA A 203 -4.10 -1.96 17.50
CA ALA A 203 -2.75 -1.85 16.94
C ALA A 203 -2.70 -0.91 15.71
N ASP A 204 -3.39 0.23 15.77
CA ASP A 204 -3.59 1.09 14.60
C ASP A 204 -2.35 1.86 14.15
N PHE A 205 -2.31 2.19 12.86
CA PHE A 205 -1.29 3.03 12.22
C PHE A 205 -1.93 4.14 11.38
N VAL A 206 -1.28 5.30 11.37
CA VAL A 206 -1.54 6.42 10.46
C VAL A 206 -0.52 6.39 9.33
N GLY A 207 -1.00 6.31 8.10
CA GLY A 207 -0.22 6.41 6.87
C GLY A 207 -0.12 7.85 6.37
N ILE A 208 1.09 8.26 6.05
CA ILE A 208 1.46 9.58 5.56
C ILE A 208 1.93 9.41 4.12
N LYS A 209 1.20 10.01 3.18
CA LYS A 209 1.58 10.02 1.77
C LYS A 209 2.66 11.08 1.57
N MET A 210 3.85 10.66 1.15
CA MET A 210 4.95 11.59 0.93
C MET A 210 4.63 12.49 -0.27
N GLY A 211 4.81 13.80 -0.12
CA GLY A 211 4.47 14.84 -1.09
C GLY A 211 3.01 15.33 -1.07
N ASP A 212 2.10 14.62 -0.40
CA ASP A 212 0.68 15.02 -0.26
C ASP A 212 0.44 15.66 1.11
N VAL A 213 0.70 16.97 1.17
CA VAL A 213 0.56 17.79 2.38
C VAL A 213 -0.89 18.12 2.69
N THR A 214 -1.76 18.03 1.69
CA THR A 214 -3.20 18.18 1.93
C THR A 214 -3.79 16.92 2.57
N GLY A 215 -3.19 15.75 2.37
CA GLY A 215 -3.64 14.46 2.89
C GLY A 215 -4.84 13.92 2.13
N ASP A 216 -4.99 14.29 0.85
CA ASP A 216 -6.14 13.92 0.04
C ASP A 216 -5.93 12.69 -0.87
N ALA A 217 -4.80 12.00 -0.76
CA ALA A 217 -4.59 10.67 -1.31
C ALA A 217 -5.75 9.70 -0.98
N LEU A 218 -5.99 8.75 -1.88
CA LEU A 218 -7.09 7.78 -1.80
C LEU A 218 -8.49 8.43 -1.74
N ARG A 219 -8.69 9.61 -2.34
CA ARG A 219 -10.00 10.31 -2.41
C ARG A 219 -11.06 9.60 -3.26
N GLY A 220 -10.68 8.51 -3.93
CA GLY A 220 -11.53 7.89 -4.95
C GLY A 220 -11.68 8.75 -6.21
N ASP A 221 -10.86 9.79 -6.37
CA ASP A 221 -10.98 10.73 -7.47
C ASP A 221 -10.01 10.35 -8.59
N SER A 222 -10.48 9.48 -9.47
CA SER A 222 -9.95 9.38 -10.83
C SER A 222 -10.23 10.71 -11.55
N GLY A 223 -9.34 11.69 -11.38
CA GLY A 223 -9.28 12.83 -12.29
C GLY A 223 -9.22 12.33 -13.75
N PRO A 224 -9.73 13.10 -14.73
CA PRO A 224 -10.04 12.57 -16.05
C PRO A 224 -8.79 11.93 -16.66
N THR A 225 -8.89 10.62 -16.93
CA THR A 225 -7.90 9.91 -17.73
C THR A 225 -7.98 10.49 -19.14
N VAL A 226 -7.13 11.48 -19.41
CA VAL A 226 -6.86 11.88 -20.80
C VAL A 226 -6.07 10.73 -21.41
N LEU A 227 -6.79 9.83 -22.08
CA LEU A 227 -6.19 8.84 -22.95
C LEU A 227 -5.45 9.59 -24.08
N ILE A 228 -4.16 9.86 -23.88
CA ILE A 228 -3.27 10.19 -25.00
C ILE A 228 -3.10 8.90 -25.78
N GLN A 229 -3.99 8.66 -26.74
CA GLN A 229 -3.74 7.65 -27.76
C GLN A 229 -2.53 8.09 -28.57
N SER A 230 -1.42 7.37 -28.39
CA SER A 230 -0.22 7.52 -29.22
C SER A 230 -0.60 7.51 -30.70
N PRO A 231 -0.05 8.41 -31.54
CA PRO A 231 -0.38 8.43 -32.95
C PRO A 231 0.09 7.14 -33.61
N GLN A 232 -0.85 6.34 -34.13
CA GLN A 232 -0.52 5.20 -34.97
C GLN A 232 0.26 5.69 -36.19
N ARG A 233 1.49 5.19 -36.34
CA ARG A 233 2.27 5.33 -37.57
C ARG A 233 1.49 4.69 -38.72
N VAL A 234 0.95 5.51 -39.61
CA VAL A 234 0.43 5.08 -40.91
C VAL A 234 1.60 4.47 -41.69
N ARG A 235 1.62 3.14 -41.83
CA ARG A 235 2.50 2.45 -42.78
C ARG A 235 2.04 2.82 -44.18
N ARG A 236 2.83 3.60 -44.92
CA ARG A 236 2.60 3.82 -46.36
C ARG A 236 2.88 2.53 -47.12
N ASN A 237 1.87 2.03 -47.84
CA ASN A 237 2.04 0.98 -48.84
C ASN A 237 2.77 1.54 -50.06
N PRO A 238 3.80 0.87 -50.60
CA PRO A 238 4.40 1.24 -51.87
C PRO A 238 3.68 0.49 -52.99
N LYS A 239 2.82 1.17 -53.74
CA LYS A 239 2.47 0.84 -55.14
C LYS A 239 1.44 1.86 -55.64
N GLU A 240 1.91 2.84 -56.39
CA GLU A 240 1.21 3.29 -57.60
C GLU A 240 2.21 3.97 -58.52
N LYS A 241 2.36 3.40 -59.71
CA LYS A 241 3.05 3.99 -60.85
C LYS A 241 2.08 4.99 -61.47
N GLU A 242 2.48 6.24 -61.66
CA GLU A 242 1.80 7.18 -62.55
C GLU A 242 2.68 7.49 -63.76
N GLU A 243 2.13 7.24 -64.94
CA GLU A 243 2.61 7.70 -66.25
C GLU A 243 2.32 9.21 -66.43
N PRO A 244 3.13 9.94 -67.23
CA PRO A 244 2.99 11.37 -67.39
C PRO A 244 1.99 11.73 -68.50
N THR A 245 1.05 12.64 -68.22
CA THR A 245 0.25 13.31 -69.26
C THR A 245 0.56 14.81 -69.34
N ALA A 246 0.69 15.26 -70.60
CA ALA A 246 1.30 16.51 -71.02
C ALA A 246 0.50 17.77 -70.67
N ARG A 247 1.20 18.83 -70.23
CA ARG A 247 0.63 20.18 -70.02
C ARG A 247 0.82 21.05 -71.26
N LYS A 248 -0.30 21.42 -71.87
CA LYS A 248 -0.45 22.33 -73.03
C LYS A 248 -0.11 23.77 -72.62
N LYS A 249 0.83 24.40 -73.34
CA LYS A 249 1.13 25.84 -73.28
C LYS A 249 -0.06 26.67 -73.75
N ARG A 250 -0.43 27.73 -73.03
CA ARG A 250 -1.06 28.93 -73.59
C ARG A 250 -0.60 30.16 -72.84
N SER A 251 0.20 30.96 -73.53
CA SER A 251 0.59 32.33 -73.23
C SER A 251 -0.61 33.26 -73.42
N ARG A 252 -0.77 34.23 -72.51
CA ARG A 252 -1.49 35.48 -72.75
C ARG A 252 -0.59 36.64 -72.35
N GLY A 253 -0.56 37.63 -73.23
CA GLY A 253 0.43 38.71 -73.32
C GLY A 253 0.22 39.89 -72.36
N PRO A 254 0.95 40.98 -72.60
CA PRO A 254 1.39 41.96 -71.59
C PRO A 254 0.48 43.17 -71.51
N ASP A 255 0.58 43.94 -70.41
CA ASP A 255 0.09 45.31 -70.36
C ASP A 255 1.07 46.22 -69.60
N ARG A 256 1.54 47.22 -70.37
CA ARG A 256 2.09 48.55 -70.03
C ARG A 256 3.33 48.70 -69.16
#